data_AF-A0A7Y9ST67-F1
#
_entry.id   AF-A0A7Y9ST67-F1
#
_cell.length_a   1.000
_cell.length_b   1.000
_cell.length_c   1.000
_cell.angle_alpha   90.00
_cell.angle_beta   90.00
_cell.angle_gamma   90.00
#
_symmetry.space_group_name_H-M   'P 1'
#
loop_
_entity.id
_entity.type
_entity.pdbx_description
1 polymer ?
#
loop_
_entity_poly.entity_id
_entity_poly.type
_entity_poly.pdbx_seq_one_letter_code
_entity_poly.pdbx_strand_id
1 'polypeptide(L)'
;MGYTLDAYGKPVVSPTPTQTVVDLQAIADFAASFANVRVGSSTERQTLPAAKHRNGMLWVETDTGRIYRSKDAAWVLAAPGTDWVTLTPASGWAVSSGAIRYRLTPGGAEISAFEVTRTGSNLAVNAGAAVVVGVLPAGVRPPGNAPLGSGTIGVGGNLGASRWYVGSDGSIFFQSMVVNGTMTTAGGVANHAFFGTGRFEF
;
A
#
# COMPACT_ATOMS: atom_id res chain seq x y z
N MET A 1 -20.06 25.70 -33.43
CA MET A 1 -19.16 24.60 -33.00
C MET A 1 -18.77 23.84 -34.26
N GLY A 2 -17.48 23.50 -34.42
CA GLY A 2 -16.92 22.94 -35.66
C GLY A 2 -16.83 21.41 -35.71
N TYR A 3 -17.26 20.73 -34.65
CA TYR A 3 -17.30 19.26 -34.58
C TYR A 3 -18.72 18.71 -34.77
N THR A 4 -18.81 17.51 -35.34
CA THR A 4 -20.00 16.65 -35.29
C THR A 4 -19.74 15.49 -34.33
N LEU A 5 -20.78 14.72 -33.97
CA LEU A 5 -20.62 13.50 -33.17
C LEU A 5 -20.82 12.28 -34.07
N ASP A 6 -20.00 11.25 -33.91
CA ASP A 6 -20.24 9.95 -34.55
C ASP A 6 -21.33 9.14 -33.80
N ALA A 7 -21.60 7.92 -34.27
CA ALA A 7 -22.57 7.01 -33.68
C ALA A 7 -22.28 6.62 -32.21
N TYR A 8 -21.06 6.88 -31.73
CA TYR A 8 -20.60 6.60 -30.37
C TYR A 8 -20.44 7.88 -29.54
N GLY A 9 -20.86 9.04 -30.06
CA GLY A 9 -20.72 10.32 -29.39
C GLY A 9 -19.29 10.89 -29.42
N LYS A 10 -18.41 10.35 -30.26
CA LYS A 10 -17.04 10.87 -30.46
C LYS A 10 -17.09 12.14 -31.30
N PRO A 11 -16.44 13.23 -30.86
CA PRO A 11 -16.25 14.41 -31.68
C PRO A 11 -15.45 14.07 -32.94
N VAL A 12 -16.05 14.33 -34.09
CA VAL A 12 -15.43 14.27 -35.41
C VAL A 12 -15.21 15.70 -35.85
N VAL A 13 -13.94 16.09 -35.96
CA VAL A 13 -13.53 17.38 -36.50
C VAL A 13 -13.23 17.22 -37.98
N SER A 14 -13.80 18.09 -38.81
CA SER A 14 -13.37 18.18 -40.20
C SER A 14 -11.93 18.74 -40.24
N PRO A 15 -11.04 18.20 -41.10
CA PRO A 15 -9.70 18.71 -41.29
C PRO A 15 -9.74 20.00 -42.11
N THR A 16 -10.24 21.07 -41.49
CA THR A 16 -10.14 22.45 -41.96
C THR A 16 -9.31 23.25 -40.94
N PRO A 17 -8.57 24.28 -41.37
CA PRO A 17 -7.59 24.98 -40.54
C PRO A 17 -8.19 25.87 -39.43
N THR A 18 -9.46 25.69 -39.10
CA THR A 18 -10.24 26.53 -38.18
C THR A 18 -10.70 25.76 -36.94
N GLN A 19 -9.93 24.78 -36.46
CA GLN A 19 -10.25 24.12 -35.18
C GLN A 19 -10.21 25.15 -34.06
N THR A 20 -11.33 25.26 -33.35
CA THR A 20 -11.51 26.20 -32.25
C THR A 20 -11.13 25.55 -30.92
N VAL A 21 -10.89 26.36 -29.88
CA VAL A 21 -10.67 25.88 -28.50
C VAL A 21 -11.81 24.97 -28.03
N VAL A 22 -13.03 25.23 -28.50
CA VAL A 22 -14.22 24.42 -28.19
C VAL A 22 -14.13 23.01 -28.78
N ASP A 23 -13.62 22.87 -30.01
CA ASP A 23 -13.47 21.57 -30.66
C ASP A 23 -12.40 20.71 -29.94
N LEU A 24 -11.31 21.34 -29.51
CA LEU A 24 -10.26 20.71 -28.68
C LEU A 24 -10.81 20.27 -27.32
N GLN A 25 -11.63 21.11 -26.67
CA GLN A 25 -12.25 20.79 -25.39
C GLN A 25 -13.24 19.63 -25.50
N ALA A 26 -14.03 19.56 -26.58
CA ALA A 26 -14.95 18.45 -26.82
C ALA A 26 -14.22 17.11 -27.00
N ILE A 27 -13.10 17.10 -27.75
CA ILE A 27 -12.26 15.90 -27.90
C ILE A 27 -11.68 15.46 -26.55
N ALA A 28 -11.19 16.40 -25.75
CA ALA A 28 -10.67 16.13 -24.41
C ALA A 28 -11.76 15.55 -23.48
N ASP A 29 -12.98 16.10 -23.52
CA ASP A 29 -14.10 15.61 -22.72
C ASP A 29 -14.60 14.24 -23.18
N PHE A 30 -14.56 13.94 -24.48
CA PHE A 30 -14.87 12.62 -25.01
C PHE A 30 -13.80 11.58 -24.66
N ALA A 31 -12.51 11.90 -24.81
CA ALA A 31 -11.44 11.00 -24.38
C ALA A 31 -11.54 10.71 -22.87
N ALA A 32 -11.90 11.73 -22.07
CA ALA A 32 -12.21 11.58 -20.66
C ALA A 32 -13.47 10.74 -20.38
N SER A 33 -14.40 10.62 -21.34
CA SER A 33 -15.63 9.85 -21.24
C SER A 33 -15.50 8.38 -21.61
N PHE A 34 -14.70 8.09 -22.64
CA PHE A 34 -14.71 6.80 -23.32
C PHE A 34 -13.86 5.77 -22.58
N ALA A 35 -12.70 6.16 -22.06
CA ALA A 35 -11.81 5.22 -21.37
C ALA A 35 -12.31 4.89 -19.95
N ASN A 36 -13.03 5.81 -19.29
CA ASN A 36 -13.41 5.75 -17.87
C ASN A 36 -12.30 5.23 -16.93
N VAL A 37 -11.04 5.37 -17.34
CA VAL A 37 -9.81 4.97 -16.66
C VAL A 37 -8.85 6.13 -16.84
N ARG A 38 -8.24 6.58 -15.75
CA ARG A 38 -7.22 7.63 -15.73
C ARG A 38 -5.95 7.09 -15.11
N VAL A 39 -4.82 7.63 -15.54
CA VAL A 39 -3.50 7.33 -14.98
C VAL A 39 -2.90 8.66 -14.55
N GLY A 40 -2.41 8.75 -13.32
CA GLY A 40 -1.83 9.97 -12.75
C GLY A 40 -1.31 9.73 -11.34
N SER A 41 -0.82 10.75 -10.66
CA SER A 41 -0.39 10.68 -9.26
C SER A 41 -1.57 10.71 -8.27
N SER A 42 -1.30 10.37 -7.02
CA SER A 42 -2.25 10.51 -5.92
C SER A 42 -2.70 11.95 -5.67
N THR A 43 -1.82 12.92 -5.95
CA THR A 43 -2.12 14.35 -5.85
C THR A 43 -3.09 14.76 -6.96
N GLU A 44 -2.80 14.38 -8.20
CA GLU A 44 -3.69 14.67 -9.34
C GLU A 44 -5.08 14.07 -9.13
N ARG A 45 -5.17 12.85 -8.58
CA ARG A 45 -6.45 12.23 -8.22
C ARG A 45 -7.26 13.09 -7.26
N GLN A 46 -6.64 13.55 -6.18
CA GLN A 46 -7.28 14.34 -5.12
C GLN A 46 -7.70 15.73 -5.63
N THR A 47 -6.98 16.28 -6.59
CA THR A 47 -7.30 17.56 -7.22
C THR A 47 -8.30 17.47 -8.37
N LEU A 48 -8.72 16.26 -8.77
CA LEU A 48 -9.69 16.12 -9.85
C LEU A 48 -11.02 16.77 -9.42
N PRO A 49 -11.54 17.76 -10.18
CA PRO A 49 -12.79 18.41 -9.83
C PRO A 49 -13.95 17.41 -9.83
N ALA A 50 -14.84 17.48 -8.83
CA ALA A 50 -16.00 16.60 -8.69
C ALA A 50 -16.86 16.51 -9.97
N ALA A 51 -16.99 17.61 -10.73
CA ALA A 51 -17.70 17.66 -12.02
C ALA A 51 -17.08 16.77 -13.12
N LYS A 52 -15.83 16.33 -12.96
CA LYS A 52 -15.14 15.41 -13.87
C LYS A 52 -15.18 13.95 -13.38
N HIS A 53 -15.78 13.69 -12.21
CA HIS A 53 -16.00 12.34 -11.71
C HIS A 53 -17.14 11.67 -12.45
N ARG A 54 -17.01 10.36 -12.65
CA ARG A 54 -18.06 9.51 -13.20
C ARG A 54 -18.12 8.24 -12.36
N ASN A 55 -19.31 7.78 -12.03
CA ASN A 55 -19.46 6.55 -11.26
C ASN A 55 -18.81 5.38 -12.04
N GLY A 56 -17.97 4.61 -11.35
CA GLY A 56 -17.20 3.53 -11.94
C GLY A 56 -15.90 3.96 -12.64
N MET A 57 -15.58 5.27 -12.72
CA MET A 57 -14.30 5.72 -13.27
C MET A 57 -13.14 5.16 -12.46
N LEU A 58 -12.14 4.57 -13.10
CA LEU A 58 -10.94 4.12 -12.43
C LEU A 58 -9.85 5.20 -12.47
N TRP A 59 -9.07 5.29 -11.39
CA TRP A 59 -7.83 6.07 -11.34
C TRP A 59 -6.70 5.15 -10.92
N VAL A 60 -5.69 4.99 -11.77
CA VAL A 60 -4.47 4.23 -11.51
C VAL A 60 -3.40 5.21 -11.07
N GLU A 61 -3.05 5.16 -9.79
CA GLU A 61 -2.00 5.98 -9.19
C GLU A 61 -0.62 5.47 -9.63
N THR A 62 0.18 6.33 -10.26
CA THR A 62 1.54 6.02 -10.76
C THR A 62 2.60 6.05 -9.67
N ASP A 63 2.34 6.79 -8.60
CA ASP A 63 3.23 7.00 -7.46
C ASP A 63 3.01 5.96 -6.36
N THR A 64 1.78 5.52 -6.15
CA THR A 64 1.45 4.52 -5.12
C THR A 64 1.17 3.14 -5.69
N GLY A 65 0.87 3.01 -6.98
CA GLY A 65 0.41 1.76 -7.59
C GLY A 65 -1.01 1.34 -7.18
N ARG A 66 -1.77 2.22 -6.51
CA ARG A 66 -3.16 1.95 -6.11
C ARG A 66 -4.14 2.25 -7.24
N ILE A 67 -5.25 1.53 -7.24
CA ILE A 67 -6.37 1.78 -8.16
C ILE A 67 -7.56 2.26 -7.33
N TYR A 68 -8.14 3.40 -7.69
CA TYR A 68 -9.37 3.92 -7.09
C TYR A 68 -10.50 3.82 -8.10
N ARG A 69 -11.73 3.66 -7.60
CA ARG A 69 -12.97 3.82 -8.35
C ARG A 69 -13.71 5.05 -7.84
N SER A 70 -14.22 5.85 -8.75
CA SER A 70 -15.10 6.96 -8.40
C SER A 70 -16.49 6.41 -8.09
N LYS A 71 -17.05 6.81 -6.95
CA LYS A 71 -18.41 6.53 -6.53
C LYS A 71 -18.98 7.79 -5.88
N ASP A 72 -20.06 8.29 -6.43
CA ASP A 72 -20.80 9.46 -5.94
C ASP A 72 -19.89 10.69 -5.76
N ALA A 73 -19.05 10.94 -6.77
CA ALA A 73 -18.01 11.96 -6.80
C ALA A 73 -16.90 11.83 -5.73
N ALA A 74 -16.84 10.72 -5.00
CA ALA A 74 -15.74 10.38 -4.11
C ALA A 74 -14.85 9.29 -4.71
N TRP A 75 -13.58 9.26 -4.31
CA TRP A 75 -12.67 8.16 -4.65
C TRP A 75 -12.72 7.09 -3.57
N VAL A 76 -13.06 5.87 -3.98
CA VAL A 76 -13.01 4.68 -3.12
C VAL A 76 -11.91 3.78 -3.65
N LEU A 77 -11.09 3.20 -2.81
CA LEU A 77 -10.08 2.25 -3.30
C LEU A 77 -10.76 1.08 -4.01
N ALA A 78 -10.34 0.82 -5.24
CA ALA A 78 -10.74 -0.33 -6.04
C ALA A 78 -9.83 -1.52 -5.72
N ALA A 79 -9.81 -1.93 -4.46
CA ALA A 79 -9.21 -3.18 -4.05
C ALA A 79 -10.32 -4.26 -4.03
N PRO A 80 -10.42 -5.14 -5.03
CA PRO A 80 -11.05 -6.43 -4.77
C PRO A 80 -10.23 -7.09 -3.67
N GLY A 81 -10.89 -7.70 -2.68
CA GLY A 81 -10.16 -8.53 -1.73
C GLY A 81 -9.31 -9.53 -2.50
N THR A 82 -8.04 -9.69 -2.15
CA THR A 82 -7.16 -10.66 -2.80
C THR A 82 -7.02 -11.90 -1.94
N ASP A 83 -6.54 -12.97 -2.55
CA ASP A 83 -5.96 -14.08 -1.81
C ASP A 83 -4.67 -13.65 -1.10
N TRP A 84 -4.20 -14.50 -0.18
CA TRP A 84 -2.96 -14.30 0.54
C TRP A 84 -1.75 -14.41 -0.38
N VAL A 85 -0.90 -13.39 -0.35
CA VAL A 85 0.38 -13.33 -1.05
C VAL A 85 1.51 -13.44 -0.04
N THR A 86 2.48 -14.32 -0.30
CA THR A 86 3.65 -14.50 0.57
C THR A 86 4.73 -13.47 0.24
N LEU A 87 5.31 -12.87 1.28
CA LEU A 87 6.45 -11.95 1.19
C LEU A 87 7.75 -12.70 1.45
N THR A 88 8.80 -12.27 0.75
CA THR A 88 10.17 -12.63 1.10
C THR A 88 10.59 -11.86 2.35
N PRO A 89 11.15 -12.52 3.38
CA PRO A 89 11.73 -11.84 4.52
C PRO A 89 12.85 -10.87 4.11
N ALA A 90 13.03 -9.81 4.89
CA ALA A 90 14.16 -8.91 4.72
C ALA A 90 15.51 -9.64 4.92
N SER A 91 16.58 -9.10 4.32
CA SER A 91 17.92 -9.70 4.42
C SER A 91 18.32 -9.95 5.88
N GLY A 92 18.86 -11.14 6.15
CA GLY A 92 19.23 -11.58 7.50
C GLY A 92 18.08 -12.18 8.33
N TRP A 93 16.86 -12.21 7.79
CA TRP A 93 15.70 -12.89 8.39
C TRP A 93 15.29 -14.12 7.57
N ALA A 94 14.80 -15.12 8.28
CA ALA A 94 14.19 -16.32 7.71
C ALA A 94 12.86 -16.58 8.44
N VAL A 95 11.90 -17.22 7.78
CA VAL A 95 10.68 -17.67 8.45
C VAL A 95 11.00 -18.93 9.24
N SER A 96 10.68 -18.96 10.54
CA SER A 96 10.80 -20.15 11.39
C SER A 96 9.50 -20.94 11.48
N SER A 97 8.35 -20.27 11.43
CA SER A 97 7.04 -20.91 11.30
C SER A 97 6.04 -20.02 10.54
N GLY A 98 5.13 -20.65 9.79
CA GLY A 98 4.15 -19.94 8.96
C GLY A 98 4.76 -19.32 7.70
N ALA A 99 4.32 -18.11 7.34
CA ALA A 99 5.01 -17.23 6.39
C ALA A 99 4.51 -15.79 6.57
N ILE A 100 5.37 -14.81 6.24
CA ILE A 100 4.92 -13.41 6.14
C ILE A 100 3.96 -13.33 4.96
N ARG A 101 2.68 -13.04 5.18
CA ARG A 101 1.70 -12.92 4.10
C ARG A 101 0.88 -11.66 4.25
N TYR A 102 0.43 -11.12 3.13
CA TYR A 102 -0.55 -10.04 3.09
C TYR A 102 -1.68 -10.37 2.15
N ARG A 103 -2.81 -9.70 2.32
CA ARG A 103 -3.86 -9.62 1.31
C ARG A 103 -4.46 -8.22 1.29
N LEU A 104 -4.97 -7.81 0.14
CA LEU A 104 -5.83 -6.64 0.08
C LEU A 104 -7.22 -7.01 0.62
N THR A 105 -7.83 -6.07 1.31
CA THR A 105 -9.22 -6.10 1.75
C THR A 105 -9.95 -4.90 1.16
N PRO A 106 -11.30 -4.90 1.11
CA PRO A 106 -12.02 -3.69 0.80
C PRO A 106 -11.59 -2.54 1.73
N GLY A 107 -10.93 -1.53 1.18
CA GLY A 107 -10.47 -0.35 1.90
C GLY A 107 -9.13 -0.46 2.64
N GLY A 108 -8.41 -1.58 2.56
CA GLY A 108 -7.20 -1.76 3.36
C GLY A 108 -6.34 -2.97 2.98
N ALA A 109 -5.39 -3.29 3.84
CA ALA A 109 -4.63 -4.53 3.76
C ALA A 109 -4.58 -5.24 5.10
N GLU A 110 -4.44 -6.54 5.04
CA GLU A 110 -4.30 -7.43 6.19
C GLU A 110 -2.98 -8.19 6.06
N ILE A 111 -2.28 -8.37 7.18
CA ILE A 111 -1.03 -9.10 7.29
C ILE A 111 -1.26 -10.25 8.28
N SER A 112 -0.92 -11.47 7.90
CA SER A 112 -1.13 -12.66 8.74
C SER A 112 -0.06 -12.81 9.82
N ALA A 113 -0.34 -13.64 10.83
CA ALA A 113 0.66 -14.10 11.80
C ALA A 113 1.80 -14.87 11.11
N PHE A 114 3.03 -14.62 11.56
CA PHE A 114 4.23 -15.35 11.16
C PHE A 114 5.20 -15.44 12.34
N GLU A 115 6.21 -16.29 12.21
CA GLU A 115 7.37 -16.25 13.07
C GLU A 115 8.60 -16.11 12.19
N VAL A 116 9.43 -15.11 12.49
CA VAL A 116 10.70 -14.93 11.79
C VAL A 116 11.86 -15.02 12.76
N THR A 117 12.92 -15.62 12.25
CA THR A 117 14.19 -15.79 12.94
C THR A 117 15.28 -15.01 12.23
N ARG A 118 16.06 -14.25 13.00
CA ARG A 118 17.26 -13.58 12.48
C ARG A 118 18.46 -14.52 12.57
N THR A 119 19.06 -14.84 11.42
CA THR A 119 20.22 -15.73 11.36
C THR A 119 21.51 -14.99 11.74
N GLY A 120 22.34 -15.58 12.60
CA GLY A 120 23.70 -15.09 12.88
C GLY A 120 23.77 -13.85 13.76
N SER A 121 22.84 -13.68 14.71
CA SER A 121 22.69 -12.44 15.47
C SER A 121 22.77 -12.64 16.98
N ASN A 122 23.78 -12.05 17.61
CA ASN A 122 23.91 -11.90 19.08
C ASN A 122 23.21 -10.62 19.60
N LEU A 123 22.14 -10.15 18.95
CA LEU A 123 21.57 -8.84 19.26
C LEU A 123 20.90 -8.81 20.65
N ALA A 124 21.60 -8.18 21.59
CA ALA A 124 20.94 -7.32 22.54
C ALA A 124 20.23 -6.21 21.75
N VAL A 125 18.89 -6.20 21.72
CA VAL A 125 18.12 -5.13 21.09
C VAL A 125 18.11 -3.93 22.04
N ASN A 126 18.73 -2.83 21.62
CA ASN A 126 18.71 -1.58 22.38
C ASN A 126 17.25 -1.10 22.58
N ALA A 127 17.00 -0.44 23.71
CA ALA A 127 15.75 0.26 23.97
C ALA A 127 15.31 1.11 22.76
N GLY A 128 14.07 0.92 22.30
CA GLY A 128 13.50 1.68 21.18
C GLY A 128 14.04 1.34 19.79
N ALA A 129 14.98 0.40 19.63
CA ALA A 129 15.47 0.00 18.31
C ALA A 129 14.37 -0.67 17.48
N ALA A 130 14.27 -0.30 16.21
CA ALA A 130 13.35 -0.88 15.24
C ALA A 130 14.13 -1.71 14.21
N VAL A 131 13.60 -2.89 13.87
CA VAL A 131 14.14 -3.77 12.82
C VAL A 131 13.09 -4.02 11.75
N VAL A 132 13.52 -4.11 10.50
CA VAL A 132 12.63 -4.42 9.37
C VAL A 132 12.73 -5.91 9.06
N VAL A 133 11.58 -6.58 8.99
CA VAL A 133 11.50 -8.04 8.72
C VAL A 133 10.92 -8.38 7.35
N GLY A 134 10.32 -7.40 6.68
CA GLY A 134 9.73 -7.54 5.35
C GLY A 134 9.28 -6.18 4.83
N VAL A 135 8.95 -6.12 3.53
CA VAL A 135 8.52 -4.87 2.88
C VAL A 135 7.29 -5.14 2.01
N LEU A 136 6.23 -4.36 2.20
CA LEU A 136 5.06 -4.38 1.33
C LEU A 136 5.35 -3.71 -0.03
N PRO A 137 4.83 -4.28 -1.14
CA PRO A 137 4.90 -3.64 -2.44
C PRO A 137 4.06 -2.36 -2.47
N ALA A 138 4.42 -1.41 -3.36
CA ALA A 138 3.90 -0.03 -3.38
C ALA A 138 2.37 0.06 -3.26
N GLY A 139 1.63 -0.72 -4.05
CA GLY A 139 0.16 -0.72 -4.09
C GLY A 139 -0.54 -1.20 -2.81
N VAL A 140 0.21 -1.67 -1.82
CA VAL A 140 -0.28 -2.25 -0.57
C VAL A 140 0.19 -1.44 0.65
N ARG A 141 1.03 -0.41 0.46
CA ARG A 141 1.60 0.36 1.58
C ARG A 141 0.53 1.22 2.25
N PRO A 142 0.58 1.47 3.56
CA PRO A 142 -0.31 2.44 4.19
C PRO A 142 0.06 3.88 3.77
N PRO A 143 -0.88 4.84 3.84
CA PRO A 143 -0.61 6.26 3.56
C PRO A 143 0.28 6.93 4.64
N GLY A 144 0.37 6.31 5.82
CA GLY A 144 1.18 6.75 6.96
C GLY A 144 1.61 5.54 7.80
N ASN A 145 2.27 5.77 8.93
CA ASN A 145 2.63 4.67 9.83
C ASN A 145 1.37 4.00 10.40
N ALA A 146 1.18 2.71 10.10
CA ALA A 146 0.03 1.93 10.52
C ALA A 146 0.41 0.99 11.68
N PRO A 147 0.08 1.33 12.94
CA PRO A 147 0.31 0.43 14.07
C PRO A 147 -0.61 -0.79 13.97
N LEU A 148 -0.03 -1.98 14.11
CA LEU A 148 -0.76 -3.25 13.95
C LEU A 148 -0.92 -4.01 15.27
N GLY A 149 -0.06 -3.74 16.25
CA GLY A 149 -0.28 -4.20 17.62
C GLY A 149 0.99 -4.42 18.42
N SER A 150 0.85 -5.23 19.47
CA SER A 150 1.96 -5.71 20.29
C SER A 150 2.46 -7.05 19.76
N GLY A 151 3.74 -7.32 19.95
CA GLY A 151 4.39 -8.59 19.64
C GLY A 151 5.55 -8.82 20.59
N THR A 152 6.35 -9.84 20.30
CA THR A 152 7.56 -10.13 21.07
C THR A 152 8.78 -10.22 20.17
N ILE A 153 9.93 -9.76 20.67
CA ILE A 153 11.25 -9.96 20.03
C ILE A 153 12.24 -10.41 21.10
N GLY A 154 13.09 -11.39 20.79
CA GLY A 154 14.11 -11.85 21.72
C GLY A 154 14.90 -13.06 21.24
N VAL A 155 15.83 -13.56 22.05
CA VAL A 155 16.74 -14.68 21.74
C VAL A 155 16.60 -15.78 22.78
N GLY A 156 16.61 -17.04 22.35
CA GLY A 156 16.79 -18.19 23.26
C GLY A 156 15.70 -18.32 24.35
N GLY A 157 14.43 -18.02 24.02
CA GLY A 157 13.30 -18.17 24.95
C GLY A 157 13.04 -16.98 25.87
N ASN A 158 13.91 -15.95 25.88
CA ASN A 158 13.66 -14.69 26.57
C ASN A 158 13.10 -13.66 25.60
N LEU A 159 11.80 -13.36 25.73
CA LEU A 159 11.04 -12.49 24.85
C LEU A 159 10.75 -11.15 25.52
N GLY A 160 11.16 -10.04 24.91
CA GLY A 160 10.77 -8.71 25.36
C GLY A 160 9.56 -8.18 24.60
N ALA A 161 8.77 -7.34 25.28
CA ALA A 161 7.64 -6.66 24.68
C ALA A 161 8.11 -5.77 23.52
N SER A 162 7.41 -5.87 22.39
CA SER A 162 7.64 -5.06 21.21
C SER A 162 6.31 -4.57 20.65
N ARG A 163 6.35 -3.49 19.88
CA ARG A 163 5.25 -3.15 18.95
C ARG A 163 5.65 -3.48 17.54
N TRP A 164 4.63 -3.64 16.72
CA TRP A 164 4.82 -3.76 15.29
C TRP A 164 3.85 -2.89 14.51
N TYR A 165 4.36 -2.40 13.39
CA TYR A 165 3.68 -1.44 12.54
C TYR A 165 4.25 -1.52 11.13
N VAL A 166 3.49 -1.00 10.17
CA VAL A 166 3.93 -0.85 8.79
C VAL A 166 4.21 0.62 8.54
N GLY A 167 5.41 0.96 8.06
CA GLY A 167 5.75 2.31 7.64
C GLY A 167 5.05 2.70 6.34
N SER A 168 4.96 3.99 6.05
CA SER A 168 4.44 4.48 4.76
C SER A 168 5.29 4.03 3.56
N ASP A 169 6.54 3.64 3.79
CA ASP A 169 7.45 3.01 2.83
C ASP A 169 7.19 1.51 2.62
N GLY A 170 6.24 0.93 3.37
CA GLY A 170 5.90 -0.49 3.35
C GLY A 170 6.75 -1.35 4.27
N SER A 171 7.75 -0.81 4.95
CA SER A 171 8.60 -1.57 5.85
C SER A 171 7.79 -2.09 7.04
N ILE A 172 7.87 -3.39 7.30
CA ILE A 172 7.24 -4.04 8.46
C ILE A 172 8.24 -3.98 9.61
N PHE A 173 7.96 -3.11 10.58
CA PHE A 173 8.84 -2.81 11.69
C PHE A 173 8.49 -3.60 12.94
N PHE A 174 9.54 -4.03 13.65
CA PHE A 174 9.49 -4.51 15.03
C PHE A 174 10.31 -3.60 15.90
N GLN A 175 9.66 -2.96 16.87
CA GLN A 175 10.32 -2.03 17.77
C GLN A 175 10.27 -2.52 19.20
N SER A 176 11.44 -2.62 19.82
CA SER A 176 11.57 -2.93 21.25
C SER A 176 10.85 -1.88 22.09
N MET A 177 9.99 -2.32 23.01
CA MET A 177 9.36 -1.46 24.03
C MET A 177 10.17 -1.39 25.33
N VAL A 178 11.36 -2.00 25.38
CA VAL A 178 12.25 -1.87 26.55
C VAL A 178 12.62 -0.39 26.70
N VAL A 179 12.30 0.20 27.85
CA VAL A 179 12.43 1.64 28.10
C VAL A 179 13.85 2.04 28.54
N ASN A 180 14.58 1.13 29.19
CA ASN A 180 15.98 1.31 29.61
C ASN A 180 16.73 -0.02 29.61
N GLY A 181 18.02 0.00 29.29
CA GLY A 181 18.91 -1.16 29.28
C GLY A 181 18.98 -1.90 27.93
N THR A 182 19.82 -2.94 27.90
CA THR A 182 19.87 -3.93 26.83
C THR A 182 18.99 -5.11 27.21
N MET A 183 18.22 -5.64 26.26
CA MET A 183 17.68 -6.98 26.42
C MET A 183 18.87 -7.95 26.48
N THR A 184 19.22 -8.42 27.68
CA THR A 184 20.41 -9.25 27.87
C THR A 184 20.03 -10.68 27.54
N THR A 185 20.51 -11.15 26.40
CA THR A 185 20.20 -12.45 25.83
C THR A 185 21.23 -13.46 26.30
N ALA A 186 20.89 -14.27 27.29
CA ALA A 186 21.72 -15.42 27.65
C ALA A 186 21.57 -16.52 26.58
N GLY A 187 22.64 -16.76 25.82
CA GLY A 187 22.93 -18.02 25.11
C GLY A 187 21.83 -18.58 24.19
N GLY A 188 21.73 -18.05 22.97
CA GLY A 188 20.96 -18.67 21.87
C GLY A 188 21.38 -18.10 20.51
N VAL A 189 21.28 -18.90 19.44
CA VAL A 189 21.88 -18.60 18.11
C VAL A 189 20.97 -17.76 17.20
N ALA A 190 19.77 -17.37 17.65
CA ALA A 190 18.77 -16.76 16.79
C ALA A 190 17.75 -15.84 17.52
N ASN A 191 17.42 -14.68 16.93
CA ASN A 191 16.33 -13.81 17.41
C ASN A 191 15.01 -14.26 16.81
N HIS A 192 13.98 -14.51 17.61
CA HIS A 192 12.63 -14.79 17.13
C HIS A 192 11.72 -13.57 17.31
N ALA A 193 10.83 -13.37 16.37
CA ALA A 193 9.77 -12.39 16.50
C ALA A 193 8.42 -13.04 16.13
N PHE A 194 7.42 -12.87 17.01
CA PHE A 194 6.11 -13.56 16.97
C PHE A 194 4.95 -12.58 16.83
N PHE A 195 3.97 -12.92 15.97
CA PHE A 195 2.91 -11.99 15.56
C PHE A 195 1.51 -12.60 15.58
N GLY A 196 0.52 -11.72 15.74
CA GLY A 196 -0.85 -11.97 15.35
C GLY A 196 -1.14 -11.46 13.93
N THR A 197 -2.42 -11.50 13.55
CA THR A 197 -2.91 -10.87 12.32
C THR A 197 -3.19 -9.39 12.57
N GLY A 198 -2.76 -8.52 11.67
CA GLY A 198 -2.98 -7.07 11.74
C GLY A 198 -3.64 -6.53 10.48
N ARG A 199 -4.47 -5.50 10.61
CA ARG A 199 -5.15 -4.84 9.48
C ARG A 199 -4.96 -3.32 9.56
N PHE A 200 -4.84 -2.69 8.41
CA PHE A 200 -4.87 -1.24 8.27
C PHE A 200 -5.68 -0.80 7.06
N GLU A 201 -6.15 0.45 7.10
CA GLU A 201 -6.91 1.11 6.03
C GLU A 201 -6.02 2.06 5.24
N PHE A 202 -6.43 2.37 4.00
CA PHE A 202 -5.72 3.28 3.10
C PHE A 202 -6.23 4.72 3.14
#